data_AF-A0A497FNX4-F1
#
_entry.id   AF-A0A497FNX4-F1
#
_cell.length_a   1.000
_cell.length_b   1.000
_cell.length_c   1.000
_cell.angle_alpha   90.00
_cell.angle_beta   90.00
_cell.angle_gamma   90.00
#
_symmetry.space_group_name_H-M   'P 1'
#
loop_
_entity.id
_entity.type
_entity.pdbx_description
1 polymer ?
#
loop_
_entity_poly.entity_id
_entity_poly.type
_entity_poly.pdbx_seq_one_letter_code
_entity_poly.pdbx_strand_id
1 'polypeptide(L)'
;MDECDASGKLIILSNIFPPYFRDVAESNQVLHELNYNIYGYSGGIMITSRVYETPYSDYEKLRITVISILIDLIKRSRGTCVTFTGKKIVLMAGFPPQPVLLTVVKSILEELRQEKLIEYYSRSSHGVKYIVTRDSPLWQVIKNGDITVMPETALCSLIINIVKNRR
;
A
#
# COMPACT_ATOMS: atom_id res chain seq x y z
N MET A 1 -41.71 8.13 -2.53
CA MET A 1 -41.31 9.46 -2.02
C MET A 1 -39.97 9.17 -1.39
N ASP A 2 -38.91 9.36 -2.15
CA ASP A 2 -37.60 8.77 -1.89
C ASP A 2 -36.56 9.90 -1.96
N GLU A 3 -36.19 10.39 -0.77
CA GLU A 3 -34.99 11.17 -0.45
C GLU A 3 -33.82 10.18 -0.24
N CYS A 4 -32.52 10.43 -0.49
CA CYS A 4 -31.77 11.66 -0.72
C CYS A 4 -30.40 11.33 -1.39
N ASP A 5 -29.72 12.35 -1.92
CA ASP A 5 -28.28 12.38 -2.27
C ASP A 5 -27.41 12.53 -0.98
N ALA A 6 -26.11 12.26 -0.94
CA ALA A 6 -25.02 13.15 -1.40
C ALA A 6 -23.71 12.40 -1.81
N SER A 7 -23.76 11.08 -1.99
CA SER A 7 -22.74 10.28 -2.73
C SER A 7 -23.23 8.87 -3.14
N GLY A 8 -24.45 8.49 -2.78
CA GLY A 8 -25.10 7.22 -3.11
C GLY A 8 -25.76 7.22 -4.48
N LYS A 9 -24.98 7.00 -5.54
CA LYS A 9 -25.51 6.87 -6.90
C LYS A 9 -26.31 5.57 -7.03
N LEU A 10 -27.64 5.66 -6.96
CA LEU A 10 -28.56 4.58 -7.30
C LEU A 10 -28.54 4.41 -8.83
N ILE A 11 -27.76 3.45 -9.35
CA ILE A 11 -27.85 3.10 -10.78
C ILE A 11 -28.81 1.93 -10.91
N ILE A 12 -30.04 2.23 -11.32
CA ILE A 12 -31.02 1.21 -11.72
C ILE A 12 -30.49 0.49 -12.96
N LEU A 13 -30.48 -0.84 -12.91
CA LEU A 13 -29.86 -1.80 -13.84
C LEU A 13 -30.42 -1.82 -15.27
N SER A 14 -31.03 -0.76 -15.79
CA SER A 14 -31.47 -0.73 -17.19
C SER A 14 -30.40 -0.26 -18.18
N ASN A 15 -29.28 0.32 -17.72
CA ASN A 15 -28.32 1.02 -18.62
C ASN A 15 -26.84 0.59 -18.51
N ILE A 16 -26.46 -0.44 -17.74
CA ILE A 16 -25.04 -0.85 -17.58
C ILE A 16 -24.66 -2.16 -18.28
N PHE A 17 -25.61 -2.96 -18.74
CA PHE A 17 -25.28 -4.16 -19.51
C PHE A 17 -25.45 -3.89 -21.02
N PRO A 18 -24.35 -3.62 -21.78
CA PRO A 18 -24.39 -3.91 -23.21
C PRO A 18 -24.70 -5.40 -23.41
N PRO A 19 -25.31 -5.80 -24.53
CA PRO A 19 -25.89 -7.14 -24.74
C PRO A 19 -24.86 -8.30 -24.86
N TYR A 20 -23.65 -8.14 -24.34
CA TYR A 20 -22.50 -9.01 -24.58
C TYR A 20 -22.09 -9.93 -23.44
N PHE A 21 -22.67 -9.82 -22.24
CA PHE A 21 -22.35 -10.76 -21.15
C PHE A 21 -23.22 -12.02 -21.26
N ARG A 22 -22.61 -13.14 -21.67
CA ARG A 22 -23.26 -14.47 -21.78
C ARG A 22 -23.19 -15.31 -20.50
N ASP A 23 -22.37 -14.93 -19.52
CA ASP A 23 -22.15 -15.72 -18.30
C ASP A 23 -22.08 -14.83 -17.03
N VAL A 24 -22.79 -15.25 -15.97
CA VAL A 24 -22.86 -14.57 -14.67
C VAL A 24 -21.54 -14.69 -13.92
N ALA A 25 -20.77 -15.77 -14.13
CA ALA A 25 -19.48 -15.97 -13.46
C ALA A 25 -18.41 -14.98 -13.96
N GLU A 26 -18.38 -14.72 -15.27
CA GLU A 26 -17.46 -13.77 -15.91
C GLU A 26 -17.76 -12.33 -15.49
N SER A 27 -19.05 -12.00 -15.35
CA SER A 27 -19.53 -10.72 -14.83
C SER A 27 -19.06 -10.47 -13.39
N ASN A 28 -19.04 -11.49 -12.54
CA ASN A 28 -18.62 -11.35 -11.13
C ASN A 28 -17.13 -11.05 -10.98
N GLN A 29 -16.28 -11.65 -11.83
CA GLN A 29 -14.85 -11.41 -11.80
C GLN A 29 -14.53 -9.99 -12.26
N VAL A 30 -15.17 -9.52 -13.34
CA VAL A 30 -15.04 -8.14 -13.83
C VAL A 30 -15.58 -7.14 -12.80
N LEU A 31 -16.72 -7.40 -12.17
CA LEU A 31 -17.29 -6.51 -11.16
C LEU A 31 -16.44 -6.43 -9.89
N HIS A 32 -15.78 -7.51 -9.49
CA HIS A 32 -14.81 -7.50 -8.39
C HIS A 32 -13.56 -6.68 -8.76
N GLU A 33 -13.06 -6.79 -9.99
CA GLU A 33 -11.96 -5.97 -10.50
C GLU A 33 -12.35 -4.48 -10.61
N LEU A 34 -13.61 -4.19 -10.89
CA LEU A 34 -14.19 -2.84 -10.92
C LEU A 34 -14.63 -2.32 -9.54
N ASN A 35 -14.29 -3.01 -8.45
CA ASN A 35 -14.61 -2.61 -7.08
C ASN A 35 -16.12 -2.53 -6.74
N TYR A 36 -16.94 -3.42 -7.29
CA TYR A 36 -18.35 -3.53 -6.92
C TYR A 36 -18.60 -4.79 -6.06
N ASN A 37 -19.44 -4.66 -5.04
CA ASN A 37 -20.02 -5.81 -4.32
C ASN A 37 -21.39 -6.16 -4.92
N ILE A 38 -21.76 -7.43 -4.83
CA ILE A 38 -23.05 -7.95 -5.27
C ILE A 38 -23.74 -8.60 -4.07
N TYR A 39 -24.96 -8.16 -3.77
CA TYR A 39 -25.80 -8.70 -2.71
C TYR A 39 -27.12 -9.22 -3.29
N GLY A 40 -27.41 -10.50 -3.07
CA GLY A 40 -28.71 -11.09 -3.42
C GLY A 40 -29.73 -10.87 -2.30
N TYR A 41 -30.94 -10.45 -2.66
CA TYR A 41 -32.07 -10.38 -1.73
C TYR A 41 -33.34 -10.93 -2.41
N SER A 42 -34.39 -11.19 -1.62
CA SER A 42 -35.60 -11.91 -2.06
C SER A 42 -36.37 -11.27 -3.23
N GLY A 43 -35.94 -10.11 -3.75
CA GLY A 43 -36.53 -9.41 -4.88
C GLY A 43 -35.54 -8.86 -5.91
N GLY A 44 -34.25 -9.24 -5.87
CA GLY A 44 -33.27 -8.77 -6.86
C GLY A 44 -31.80 -8.86 -6.43
N ILE A 45 -30.95 -8.24 -7.25
CA ILE A 45 -29.50 -8.09 -7.02
C ILE A 45 -29.20 -6.61 -6.76
N MET A 46 -28.53 -6.33 -5.65
CA MET A 46 -27.99 -5.00 -5.33
C MET A 46 -26.49 -4.98 -5.65
N ILE A 47 -26.08 -4.05 -6.51
CA ILE A 47 -24.66 -3.81 -6.80
C ILE A 47 -24.26 -2.51 -6.11
N THR A 48 -23.26 -2.57 -5.21
CA THR A 48 -22.76 -1.38 -4.50
C THR A 48 -21.33 -1.08 -4.94
N SER A 49 -21.00 0.14 -5.31
CA SER A 49 -19.59 0.53 -5.47
C SER A 49 -18.90 0.52 -4.10
N ARG A 50 -17.81 -0.23 -3.96
CA ARG A 50 -16.84 0.02 -2.89
C ARG A 50 -16.15 1.33 -3.23
N VAL A 51 -16.48 2.39 -2.51
CA VAL A 51 -15.65 3.58 -2.48
C VAL A 51 -14.39 3.22 -1.69
N TYR A 52 -13.46 2.54 -2.33
CA TYR A 52 -12.10 2.47 -1.83
C TYR A 52 -11.39 3.72 -2.29
N GLU A 53 -11.04 4.58 -1.33
CA GLU A 53 -10.02 5.59 -1.55
C GLU A 53 -8.78 4.85 -2.09
N THR A 54 -8.40 5.12 -3.34
CA THR A 54 -7.26 4.44 -3.95
C THR A 54 -6.01 4.87 -3.17
N PRO A 55 -5.33 3.97 -2.44
CA PRO A 55 -4.31 4.37 -1.49
C PRO A 55 -3.06 4.96 -2.15
N TYR A 56 -2.95 4.83 -3.47
CA TYR A 56 -1.91 5.40 -4.32
C TYR A 56 -2.33 6.68 -5.04
N SER A 57 -3.55 7.20 -4.82
CA SER A 57 -3.95 8.53 -5.32
C SER A 57 -3.11 9.64 -4.69
N ASP A 58 -2.72 9.44 -3.44
CA ASP A 58 -1.78 10.29 -2.71
C ASP A 58 -0.46 9.55 -2.51
N TYR A 59 0.47 9.78 -3.44
CA TYR A 59 1.80 9.17 -3.41
C TYR A 59 2.58 9.53 -2.15
N GLU A 60 2.50 10.78 -1.69
CA GLU A 60 3.26 11.25 -0.53
C GLU A 60 2.74 10.62 0.77
N LYS A 61 1.42 10.53 0.93
CA LYS A 61 0.82 9.81 2.07
C LYS A 61 1.20 8.34 2.07
N LEU A 62 1.20 7.68 0.92
CA LEU A 62 1.65 6.29 0.79
C LEU A 62 3.13 6.16 1.13
N ARG A 63 3.97 7.08 0.65
CA ARG A 63 5.41 7.13 0.91
C ARG A 63 5.71 7.26 2.41
N ILE A 64 5.06 8.22 3.08
CA ILE A 64 5.14 8.39 4.54
C ILE A 64 4.70 7.12 5.27
N THR A 65 3.65 6.45 4.79
CA THR A 65 3.14 5.20 5.38
C THR A 65 4.15 4.06 5.24
N VAL A 66 4.77 3.89 4.07
CA VAL A 66 5.81 2.88 3.84
C VAL A 66 7.01 3.12 4.77
N ILE A 67 7.51 4.36 4.82
CA ILE A 67 8.63 4.75 5.70
C ILE A 67 8.28 4.48 7.17
N SER A 68 7.07 4.86 7.58
CA SER A 68 6.55 4.64 8.92
C SER A 68 6.56 3.17 9.33
N ILE A 69 6.13 2.28 8.42
CA ILE A 69 6.13 0.83 8.65
C ILE A 69 7.56 0.30 8.78
N LEU A 70 8.50 0.80 7.96
CA LEU A 70 9.92 0.43 8.09
C LEU A 70 10.50 0.86 9.45
N ILE A 71 10.17 2.07 9.90
CA ILE A 71 10.55 2.55 11.23
C ILE A 71 10.02 1.61 12.30
N ASP A 72 8.75 1.21 12.23
CA ASP A 72 8.13 0.33 13.21
C ASP A 72 8.73 -1.09 13.18
N LEU A 73 9.04 -1.60 11.99
CA LEU A 73 9.73 -2.88 11.82
C LEU A 73 11.11 -2.87 12.49
N ILE A 74 11.89 -1.81 12.28
CA ILE A 74 13.22 -1.65 12.89
C ILE A 74 13.07 -1.47 14.41
N LYS A 75 12.20 -0.58 14.88
CA LYS A 75 11.95 -0.33 16.32
C LYS A 75 11.61 -1.62 17.06
N ARG A 76 10.72 -2.45 16.51
CA ARG A 76 10.28 -3.72 17.12
C ARG A 76 11.32 -4.84 17.02
N SER A 77 12.29 -4.74 16.12
CA SER A 77 13.33 -5.78 15.98
C SER A 77 14.25 -5.81 17.20
N ARG A 78 14.47 -7.02 17.74
CA ARG A 78 15.49 -7.31 18.77
C ARG A 78 16.82 -7.78 18.17
N GLY A 79 16.83 -8.15 16.89
CA GLY A 79 18.02 -8.65 16.19
C GLY A 79 18.88 -7.54 15.59
N THR A 80 19.86 -7.93 14.78
CA THR A 80 20.78 -7.02 14.07
C THR A 80 20.34 -6.68 12.65
N CYS A 81 19.24 -7.27 12.17
CA CYS A 81 18.68 -6.96 10.87
C CYS A 81 17.16 -7.21 10.84
N VAL A 82 16.50 -6.65 9.83
CA VAL A 82 15.11 -6.95 9.49
C VAL A 82 15.01 -7.21 8.00
N THR A 83 14.31 -8.30 7.64
CA THR A 83 13.96 -8.57 6.24
C THR A 83 12.46 -8.44 6.00
N PHE A 84 12.11 -7.99 4.80
CA PHE A 84 10.72 -7.74 4.42
C PHE A 84 10.53 -7.80 2.90
N THR A 85 9.27 -7.88 2.48
CA THR A 85 8.86 -7.86 1.07
C THR A 85 7.85 -6.73 0.86
N GLY A 86 7.67 -6.27 -0.38
CA GLY A 86 6.63 -5.27 -0.69
C GLY A 86 5.24 -5.71 -0.23
N LYS A 87 4.91 -7.00 -0.40
CA LYS A 87 3.65 -7.59 0.10
C LYS A 87 3.50 -7.43 1.62
N LYS A 88 4.56 -7.66 2.39
CA LYS A 88 4.53 -7.48 3.85
C LYS A 88 4.26 -6.01 4.23
N ILE A 89 4.88 -5.06 3.53
CA ILE A 89 4.66 -3.62 3.77
C ILE A 89 3.19 -3.25 3.50
N VAL A 90 2.65 -3.68 2.36
CA VAL A 90 1.24 -3.42 1.99
C VAL A 90 0.26 -3.98 3.03
N LEU A 91 0.50 -5.22 3.48
CA LEU A 91 -0.34 -5.83 4.53
C LEU A 91 -0.23 -5.11 5.86
N MET A 92 0.96 -4.65 6.25
CA MET A 92 1.15 -3.87 7.48
C MET A 92 0.52 -2.47 7.39
N ALA A 93 0.35 -1.93 6.17
CA ALA A 93 -0.38 -0.70 5.92
C ALA A 93 -1.91 -0.88 5.98
N GLY A 94 -2.40 -2.13 6.13
CA GLY A 94 -3.83 -2.44 6.15
C GLY A 94 -4.48 -2.52 4.77
N PHE A 95 -3.69 -2.56 3.70
CA PHE A 95 -4.21 -2.61 2.33
C PHE A 95 -4.21 -4.04 1.77
N PRO A 96 -5.18 -4.38 0.90
CA PRO A 96 -5.13 -5.62 0.13
C PRO A 96 -3.97 -5.55 -0.88
N PRO A 97 -3.20 -6.65 -1.08
CA PRO A 97 -2.09 -6.67 -2.02
C PRO A 97 -2.59 -6.69 -3.47
N GLN A 98 -2.70 -5.51 -4.07
CA GLN A 98 -3.05 -5.30 -5.48
C GLN A 98 -1.78 -5.12 -6.33
N PRO A 99 -1.73 -5.62 -7.59
CA PRO A 99 -0.55 -5.48 -8.46
C PRO A 99 -0.06 -4.04 -8.65
N VAL A 100 -0.98 -3.09 -8.85
CA VAL A 100 -0.66 -1.66 -9.00
C VAL A 100 -0.03 -1.12 -7.72
N LEU A 101 -0.65 -1.35 -6.57
CA LEU A 101 -0.12 -0.90 -5.27
C LEU A 101 1.26 -1.50 -4.96
N LEU A 102 1.46 -2.80 -5.25
CA LEU A 102 2.76 -3.44 -5.08
C LEU A 102 3.84 -2.82 -5.97
N THR A 103 3.47 -2.37 -7.17
CA THR A 103 4.38 -1.68 -8.09
C THR A 103 4.79 -0.32 -7.54
N VAL A 104 3.83 0.47 -7.01
CA VAL A 104 4.11 1.78 -6.41
C VAL A 104 4.97 1.62 -5.15
N VAL A 105 4.64 0.67 -4.26
CA VAL A 105 5.45 0.38 -3.07
C VAL A 105 6.86 -0.06 -3.46
N LYS A 106 7.01 -0.87 -4.52
CA LYS A 106 8.32 -1.26 -5.03
C LYS A 106 9.14 -0.05 -5.50
N SER A 107 8.52 0.93 -6.14
CA SER A 107 9.19 2.18 -6.54
C SER A 107 9.75 2.92 -5.33
N ILE A 108 8.93 3.08 -4.27
CA ILE A 108 9.35 3.74 -3.03
C ILE A 108 10.51 2.99 -2.36
N LEU A 109 10.45 1.64 -2.31
CA LEU A 109 11.53 0.83 -1.78
C LEU A 109 12.81 0.94 -2.62
N GLU A 110 12.68 1.10 -3.93
CA GLU A 110 13.83 1.30 -4.81
C GLU A 110 14.49 2.67 -4.58
N GLU A 111 13.72 3.73 -4.36
CA GLU A 111 14.26 5.04 -3.95
C GLU A 111 15.08 4.92 -2.66
N LEU A 112 14.52 4.29 -1.62
CA LEU A 112 15.23 4.05 -0.35
C LEU A 112 16.53 3.24 -0.55
N ARG A 113 16.52 2.31 -1.50
CA ARG A 113 17.70 1.49 -1.81
C ARG A 113 18.77 2.29 -2.55
N GLN A 114 18.37 3.16 -3.47
CA GLN A 114 19.27 4.06 -4.20
C GLN A 114 19.99 5.00 -3.22
N GLU A 115 19.29 5.45 -2.18
CA GLU A 115 19.82 6.24 -1.06
C GLU A 115 20.64 5.42 -0.04
N LYS A 116 20.90 4.13 -0.30
CA LYS A 116 21.63 3.21 0.59
C LYS A 116 21.02 3.04 1.98
N LEU A 117 19.72 3.28 2.12
CA LEU A 117 18.99 3.11 3.38
C LEU A 117 18.54 1.67 3.59
N ILE A 118 18.27 0.96 2.50
CA ILE A 118 17.92 -0.46 2.48
C ILE A 118 18.73 -1.19 1.39
N GLU A 119 18.79 -2.51 1.48
CA GLU A 119 19.49 -3.35 0.50
C GLU A 119 18.60 -4.50 0.00
N TYR A 120 19.02 -5.12 -1.10
CA TYR A 120 18.42 -6.40 -1.51
C TYR A 120 19.00 -7.53 -0.66
N TYR A 121 18.10 -8.34 -0.09
CA TYR A 121 18.49 -9.60 0.52
C TYR A 121 18.55 -10.72 -0.51
N SER A 122 17.51 -10.83 -1.35
CA SER A 122 17.45 -11.81 -2.43
C SER A 122 16.50 -11.39 -3.54
N ARG A 123 16.77 -11.86 -4.75
CA ARG A 123 15.93 -11.68 -5.93
C ARG A 123 15.59 -13.06 -6.48
N SER A 124 14.31 -13.38 -6.61
CA SER A 124 13.84 -14.62 -7.21
C SER A 124 12.67 -14.37 -8.16
N SER A 125 12.24 -15.41 -8.87
CA SER A 125 11.02 -15.36 -9.70
C SER A 125 9.76 -14.97 -8.92
N HIS A 126 9.74 -15.22 -7.61
CA HIS A 126 8.60 -14.95 -6.73
C HIS A 126 8.62 -13.53 -6.13
N GLY A 127 9.67 -12.76 -6.41
CA GLY A 127 9.78 -11.36 -6.02
C GLY A 127 11.10 -10.97 -5.38
N VAL A 128 11.12 -9.76 -4.83
CA VAL A 128 12.30 -9.16 -4.21
C VAL A 128 12.11 -9.13 -2.70
N LYS A 129 13.13 -9.60 -1.98
CA LYS A 129 13.23 -9.49 -0.53
C LYS A 129 14.27 -8.42 -0.19
N TYR A 130 13.89 -7.49 0.66
CA TYR A 130 14.73 -6.39 1.11
C TYR A 130 15.23 -6.65 2.54
N ILE A 131 16.33 -5.98 2.90
CA ILE A 131 16.93 -6.02 4.24
C ILE A 131 17.34 -4.63 4.69
N VAL A 132 17.19 -4.38 5.99
CA VAL A 132 17.91 -3.31 6.71
C VAL A 132 18.75 -3.97 7.80
N THR A 133 20.05 -3.71 7.80
CA THR A 133 20.99 -4.21 8.80
C THR A 133 21.30 -3.13 9.82
N ARG A 134 21.92 -3.52 10.94
CA ARG A 134 22.35 -2.61 12.00
C ARG A 134 23.28 -1.50 11.49
N ASP A 135 24.03 -1.76 10.42
CA ASP A 135 25.04 -0.83 9.91
C ASP A 135 24.45 0.18 8.91
N SER A 136 23.19 0.01 8.50
CA SER A 136 22.50 0.98 7.66
C SER A 136 22.29 2.32 8.39
N PRO A 137 22.47 3.47 7.70
CA PRO A 137 22.12 4.79 8.23
C PRO A 137 20.70 4.84 8.81
N LEU A 138 19.74 4.20 8.14
CA LEU A 138 18.35 4.14 8.58
C LEU A 138 18.21 3.49 9.96
N TRP A 139 18.92 2.39 10.18
CA TRP A 139 18.91 1.70 11.46
C TRP A 139 19.48 2.56 12.58
N GLN A 140 20.62 3.19 12.33
CA GLN A 140 21.33 4.04 13.30
C GLN A 140 20.48 5.23 13.73
N VAL A 141 19.82 5.92 12.79
CA VAL A 141 18.88 7.00 13.11
C VAL A 141 17.74 6.51 13.99
N ILE A 142 17.14 5.36 13.65
CA ILE A 142 15.95 4.86 14.35
C ILE A 142 16.28 4.35 15.76
N LYS A 143 17.35 3.55 15.89
CA LYS A 143 17.71 2.88 17.15
C LYS A 143 18.56 3.76 18.06
N ASN A 144 19.52 4.48 17.49
CA ASN A 144 20.53 5.22 18.24
C ASN A 144 20.26 6.74 18.23
N GLY A 145 19.42 7.22 17.31
CA GLY A 145 19.17 8.66 17.15
C GLY A 145 20.31 9.42 16.50
N ASP A 146 21.28 8.71 15.90
CA ASP A 146 22.40 9.33 15.21
C ASP A 146 21.95 9.78 13.82
N ILE A 147 21.72 11.08 13.68
CA ILE A 147 21.30 11.71 12.42
C ILE A 147 22.50 11.98 11.50
N THR A 148 23.72 12.00 12.03
CA THR A 148 24.92 12.41 11.29
C THR A 148 25.34 11.40 10.22
N VAL A 149 24.87 10.15 10.33
CA VAL A 149 25.16 9.07 9.38
C VAL A 149 24.25 9.07 8.16
N MET A 150 23.20 9.89 8.13
CA MET A 150 22.28 9.97 7.00
C MET A 150 22.87 10.73 5.81
N PRO A 151 22.64 10.26 4.57
CA PRO A 151 22.91 11.06 3.38
C PRO A 151 22.14 12.39 3.40
N GLU A 152 22.74 13.44 2.85
CA GLU A 152 22.09 14.75 2.73
C GLU A 152 21.17 14.78 1.51
N THR A 153 20.01 14.13 1.62
CA THR A 153 18.97 14.14 0.58
C THR A 153 17.61 14.53 1.13
N ALA A 154 16.72 14.99 0.24
CA ALA A 154 15.36 15.40 0.61
C ALA A 154 14.57 14.26 1.26
N LEU A 155 14.76 13.02 0.79
CA LEU A 155 14.15 11.82 1.38
C LEU A 155 14.66 11.58 2.81
N CYS A 156 15.97 11.69 3.03
CA CYS A 156 16.55 11.53 4.36
C CYS A 156 16.06 12.61 5.33
N SER A 157 15.91 13.86 4.86
CA SER A 157 15.32 14.95 5.64
C SER A 157 13.88 14.65 6.08
N LEU A 158 13.06 14.11 5.17
CA LEU A 158 11.70 13.65 5.48
C LEU A 158 11.72 12.54 6.55
N ILE A 159 12.58 11.54 6.40
CA ILE A 159 12.71 10.43 7.37
C ILE A 159 13.08 10.96 8.75
N ILE A 160 14.06 11.86 8.84
CA ILE A 160 14.48 12.48 10.11
C ILE A 160 13.31 13.19 10.78
N ASN A 161 12.51 13.94 10.01
CA ASN A 161 11.32 14.63 10.54
C ASN A 161 10.27 13.63 11.06
N ILE A 162 10.01 12.55 10.33
CA ILE A 162 9.08 11.49 10.78
C ILE A 162 9.58 10.83 12.08
N VAL A 163 10.88 10.55 12.18
CA VAL A 163 11.47 9.93 13.38
C VAL A 163 11.39 10.88 14.58
N LYS A 164 11.67 12.17 14.39
CA LYS A 164 11.58 13.20 15.44
C LYS A 164 10.16 13.40 15.95
N ASN A 165 9.16 13.45 15.07
CA ASN A 165 7.75 13.63 15.44
C ASN A 165 7.13 12.41 16.15
N ARG A 166 7.83 11.27 16.18
CA ARG A 166 7.39 10.02 16.81
C ARG A 166 8.10 9.71 18.15
N ARG A 167 8.90 10.64 18.67
CA ARG A 167 9.52 10.57 20.00
C ARG A 167 8.74 11.45 20.96
#